data_AF-A0A4Q5S461-F1
#
_entry.id   AF-A0A4Q5S461-F1
#
_cell.length_a   1.000
_cell.length_b   1.000
_cell.length_c   1.000
_cell.angle_alpha   90.00
_cell.angle_beta   90.00
_cell.angle_gamma   90.00
#
_symmetry.space_group_name_H-M   'P 1'
#
loop_
_entity.id
_entity.type
_entity.pdbx_description
1 polymer ?
#
loop_
_entity_poly.entity_id
_entity_poly.type
_entity_poly.pdbx_seq_one_letter_code
_entity_poly.pdbx_strand_id
1 'polypeptide(L)'
;MLKKYAILILIPMLLIAGAMAYSGNKVYHLSQEEKEIQEDFATINNITFGLLSINAWKDKISLIINRQISGFNFTSGQQKDLQKEIEQIMNALITKAIGIINRPQKTLIGKIKKAAVKVFVNEKELRAQVPGFAREIIKQVNKPSSKRRLKRLASSKFKELEKTTFDSSITAETQVREKLYSKYHVKDADEFQKKTDYLLINNKIESRTYSYAMMGGALLFLIVWMIVKGNRSLHKSFFAVSILAAAILLVVGVSSTMIDVEGRIKLVDFSILGQHMVFKNQVLFFQSKGILEVVTILLKSTAPESIAVGVLIFCFSIVFPISKLTSAMVYLFGSEGRWSRGKLIHYFAFDSGKWSMADVMVVAIMMTYLAFNGILDSQLSELNIKNTYLSTVTTNNTALQP
;
A
#
# COMPACT_ATOMS: atom_id res chain seq x y z
N MET A 1 58.85 7.59 27.40
CA MET A 1 57.85 6.51 27.49
C MET A 1 56.43 6.93 27.11
N LEU A 2 55.94 8.13 27.47
CA LEU A 2 54.55 8.58 27.16
C LEU A 2 54.13 8.52 25.68
N LYS A 3 55.03 8.80 24.72
CA LYS A 3 54.71 8.72 23.28
C LYS A 3 54.46 7.30 22.76
N LYS A 4 55.04 6.26 23.38
CA LYS A 4 54.79 4.85 22.97
C LYS A 4 53.38 4.39 23.36
N TYR A 5 52.91 4.78 24.55
CA TYR A 5 51.54 4.49 25.00
C TYR A 5 50.46 5.25 24.21
N ALA A 6 50.81 6.43 23.67
CA ALA A 6 49.92 7.21 22.81
C ALA A 6 49.54 6.46 21.52
N ILE A 7 50.54 5.90 20.84
CA ILE A 7 50.34 5.16 19.59
C ILE A 7 49.57 3.87 19.86
N LEU A 8 49.84 3.20 20.99
CA LEU A 8 49.16 1.97 21.40
C LEU A 8 47.65 2.13 21.61
N ILE A 9 47.21 3.31 22.08
CA ILE A 9 45.78 3.61 22.31
C ILE A 9 45.12 4.19 21.05
N LEU A 10 45.84 5.00 20.27
CA LEU A 10 45.27 5.66 19.10
C LEU A 10 44.88 4.68 17.98
N ILE A 11 45.69 3.63 17.75
CA ILE A 11 45.45 2.63 16.70
C ILE A 11 44.13 1.88 16.94
N PRO A 12 43.85 1.31 18.13
CA PRO A 12 42.54 0.72 18.44
C PRO A 12 41.37 1.67 18.24
N MET A 13 41.49 2.94 18.61
CA MET A 13 40.38 3.91 18.44
C MET A 13 40.09 4.19 16.97
N LEU A 14 41.12 4.29 16.13
CA LEU A 14 40.95 4.43 14.68
C LEU A 14 40.33 3.17 14.07
N LEU A 15 40.68 1.98 14.56
CA LEU A 15 40.04 0.73 14.14
C LEU A 15 38.55 0.69 14.53
N ILE A 16 38.20 1.14 15.75
CA ILE A 16 36.80 1.23 16.17
C ILE A 16 36.04 2.24 15.30
N ALA A 17 36.61 3.41 15.03
CA ALA A 17 35.99 4.40 14.13
C ALA A 17 35.82 3.84 12.70
N GLY A 18 36.80 3.10 12.18
CA GLY A 18 36.71 2.42 10.89
C GLY A 18 35.62 1.35 10.86
N ALA A 19 35.50 0.56 11.93
CA ALA A 19 34.43 -0.42 12.09
C ALA A 19 33.04 0.26 12.17
N MET A 20 32.94 1.41 12.85
CA MET A 20 31.71 2.21 12.88
C MET A 20 31.36 2.76 11.50
N ALA A 21 32.34 3.23 10.71
CA ALA A 21 32.12 3.68 9.34
C ALA A 21 31.62 2.55 8.44
N TYR A 22 32.23 1.36 8.54
CA TYR A 22 31.80 0.17 7.80
C TYR A 22 30.37 -0.24 8.16
N SER A 23 30.08 -0.36 9.45
CA SER A 23 28.73 -0.66 9.95
C SER A 23 27.73 0.40 9.50
N GLY A 24 28.10 1.67 9.55
CA GLY A 24 27.29 2.79 9.09
C GLY A 24 26.94 2.71 7.60
N ASN A 25 27.91 2.39 6.76
CA ASN A 25 27.68 2.16 5.34
C ASN A 25 26.73 0.97 5.10
N LYS A 26 26.88 -0.11 5.90
CA LYS A 26 25.96 -1.25 5.84
C LYS A 26 24.53 -0.89 6.25
N VAL A 27 24.35 -0.14 7.33
CA VAL A 27 23.03 0.37 7.75
C VAL A 27 22.39 1.22 6.64
N TYR A 28 23.16 2.12 6.02
CA TYR A 28 22.66 2.94 4.92
C TYR A 28 22.20 2.09 3.72
N HIS A 29 23.02 1.16 3.24
CA HIS A 29 22.65 0.30 2.12
C HIS A 29 21.43 -0.58 2.42
N LEU A 30 21.39 -1.21 3.60
CA LEU A 30 20.25 -2.04 4.02
C LEU A 30 18.96 -1.21 4.13
N SER A 31 19.05 0.03 4.63
CA SER A 31 17.92 0.96 4.68
C SER A 31 17.38 1.31 3.30
N GLN A 32 18.24 1.49 2.29
CA GLN A 32 17.80 1.73 0.91
C GLN A 32 17.20 0.49 0.25
N GLU A 33 17.76 -0.69 0.51
CA GLU A 33 17.18 -1.95 0.04
C GLU A 33 15.79 -2.20 0.66
N GLU A 34 15.63 -1.94 1.96
CA GLU A 34 14.33 -2.05 2.63
C GLU A 34 13.29 -1.11 1.99
N LYS A 35 13.67 0.15 1.73
CA LYS A 35 12.82 1.13 1.04
C LYS A 35 12.40 0.63 -0.34
N GLU A 36 13.35 0.15 -1.16
CA GLU A 36 13.07 -0.35 -2.51
C GLU A 36 12.13 -1.57 -2.48
N ILE A 37 12.35 -2.51 -1.55
CA ILE A 37 11.50 -3.69 -1.39
C ILE A 37 10.07 -3.30 -0.99
N GLN A 38 9.91 -2.37 -0.06
CA GLN A 38 8.58 -1.92 0.36
C GLN A 38 7.88 -1.11 -0.73
N GLU A 39 8.58 -0.29 -1.50
CA GLU A 39 8.03 0.45 -2.65
C GLU A 39 7.56 -0.51 -3.76
N ASP A 40 8.36 -1.53 -4.09
CA ASP A 40 7.98 -2.57 -5.04
C ASP A 40 6.76 -3.37 -4.54
N PHE A 41 6.75 -3.72 -3.25
CA PHE A 41 5.64 -4.42 -2.62
C PHE A 41 4.35 -3.60 -2.68
N ALA A 42 4.44 -2.33 -2.32
CA ALA A 42 3.32 -1.39 -2.39
C ALA A 42 2.82 -1.16 -3.81
N THR A 43 3.71 -1.20 -4.80
CA THR A 43 3.36 -1.07 -6.22
C THR A 43 2.52 -2.26 -6.68
N ILE A 44 2.96 -3.50 -6.45
CA ILE A 44 2.19 -4.70 -6.85
C ILE A 44 0.87 -4.79 -6.11
N ASN A 45 0.87 -4.43 -4.82
CA ASN A 45 -0.29 -4.53 -3.97
C ASN A 45 -1.15 -3.25 -3.96
N ASN A 46 -0.89 -2.31 -4.88
CA ASN A 46 -1.61 -1.06 -4.94
C ASN A 46 -3.11 -1.33 -5.19
N ILE A 47 -3.97 -0.58 -4.52
CA ILE A 47 -5.42 -0.68 -4.65
C ILE A 47 -5.90 -0.53 -6.11
N THR A 48 -5.15 0.21 -6.93
CA THR A 48 -5.37 0.39 -8.38
C THR A 48 -5.27 -0.93 -9.15
N PHE A 49 -4.42 -1.86 -8.72
CA PHE A 49 -4.27 -3.19 -9.31
C PHE A 49 -5.16 -4.25 -8.65
N GLY A 50 -5.77 -3.92 -7.51
CA GLY A 50 -6.69 -4.81 -6.78
C GLY A 50 -8.14 -4.32 -6.85
N LEU A 51 -8.65 -3.75 -5.76
CA LEU A 51 -10.06 -3.35 -5.62
C LEU A 51 -10.55 -2.38 -6.70
N LEU A 52 -9.69 -1.52 -7.22
CA LEU A 52 -10.05 -0.58 -8.29
C LEU A 52 -9.70 -1.10 -9.68
N SER A 53 -9.11 -2.31 -9.79
CA SER A 53 -8.79 -2.94 -11.07
C SER A 53 -10.00 -3.67 -11.63
N ILE A 54 -10.39 -3.23 -12.83
CA ILE A 54 -11.39 -3.90 -13.67
C ILE A 54 -10.97 -5.35 -13.96
N ASN A 55 -9.66 -5.61 -14.10
CA ASN A 55 -9.10 -6.95 -14.36
C ASN A 55 -9.27 -7.86 -13.13
N ALA A 56 -8.94 -7.36 -11.93
CA ALA A 56 -9.05 -8.15 -10.71
C ALA A 56 -10.51 -8.55 -10.40
N TRP A 57 -11.46 -7.65 -10.68
CA TRP A 57 -12.89 -7.94 -10.58
C TRP A 57 -13.34 -8.94 -11.65
N LYS A 58 -12.92 -8.77 -12.90
CA LYS A 58 -13.18 -9.71 -13.99
C LYS A 58 -12.77 -11.13 -13.62
N ASP A 59 -11.55 -11.34 -13.13
CA ASP A 59 -11.04 -12.68 -12.83
C ASP A 59 -11.83 -13.35 -11.70
N LYS A 60 -12.10 -12.60 -10.62
CA LYS A 60 -12.85 -13.10 -9.46
C LYS A 60 -14.32 -13.37 -9.81
N ILE A 61 -15.00 -12.45 -10.50
CA ILE A 61 -16.40 -12.61 -10.94
C ILE A 61 -16.50 -13.77 -11.94
N SER A 62 -15.58 -13.85 -12.90
CA SER A 62 -15.54 -14.93 -13.88
C SER A 62 -15.47 -16.30 -13.20
N LEU A 63 -14.65 -16.43 -12.16
CA LEU A 63 -14.53 -17.67 -11.40
C LEU A 63 -15.85 -18.02 -10.67
N ILE A 64 -16.47 -17.05 -9.99
CA ILE A 64 -17.74 -17.22 -9.27
C ILE A 64 -18.86 -17.60 -10.25
N ILE A 65 -19.02 -16.84 -11.33
CA ILE A 65 -20.08 -17.06 -12.33
C ILE A 65 -19.90 -18.40 -13.03
N ASN A 66 -18.68 -18.75 -13.45
CA ASN A 66 -18.42 -20.06 -14.06
C ASN A 66 -18.76 -21.22 -13.10
N ARG A 67 -18.48 -21.06 -11.80
CA ARG A 67 -18.84 -22.04 -10.78
C ARG A 67 -20.35 -22.13 -10.56
N GLN A 68 -21.06 -21.00 -10.57
CA GLN A 68 -22.51 -20.99 -10.44
C GLN A 68 -23.21 -21.57 -11.68
N ILE A 69 -22.74 -21.25 -12.89
CA ILE A 69 -23.25 -21.84 -14.14
C ILE A 69 -23.02 -23.35 -14.16
N SER A 70 -21.83 -23.82 -13.77
CA SER A 70 -21.53 -25.25 -13.74
C SER A 70 -22.33 -26.00 -12.68
N GLY A 71 -22.58 -25.39 -11.51
CA GLY A 71 -23.41 -25.92 -10.42
C GLY A 71 -24.93 -25.81 -10.65
N PHE A 72 -25.38 -25.01 -11.62
CA PHE A 72 -26.80 -24.71 -11.81
C PHE A 72 -27.68 -25.94 -12.02
N ASN A 73 -28.75 -26.03 -11.22
CA ASN A 73 -29.83 -26.99 -11.33
C ASN A 73 -31.14 -26.36 -10.87
N PHE A 74 -32.24 -26.63 -11.58
CA PHE A 74 -33.56 -26.17 -11.18
C PHE A 74 -34.06 -26.94 -9.95
N THR A 75 -34.35 -26.21 -8.87
CA THR A 75 -35.06 -26.76 -7.71
C THR A 75 -36.53 -27.04 -8.04
N SER A 76 -37.18 -27.91 -7.27
CA SER A 76 -38.60 -28.26 -7.46
C SER A 76 -39.53 -27.04 -7.39
N GLY A 77 -39.19 -26.04 -6.57
CA GLY A 77 -39.90 -24.75 -6.50
C GLY A 77 -39.73 -23.94 -7.80
N GLN A 78 -38.48 -23.73 -8.23
CA GLN A 78 -38.17 -23.01 -9.47
C GLN A 78 -38.77 -23.65 -10.72
N GLN A 79 -38.92 -24.98 -10.73
CA GLN A 79 -39.59 -25.68 -11.82
C GLN A 79 -41.08 -25.33 -11.90
N LYS A 80 -41.76 -25.19 -10.76
CA LYS A 80 -43.18 -24.77 -10.71
C LYS A 80 -43.35 -23.32 -11.14
N ASP A 81 -42.43 -22.44 -10.75
CA ASP A 81 -42.48 -21.03 -11.14
C ASP A 81 -42.22 -20.86 -12.64
N LEU A 82 -41.21 -21.57 -13.17
CA LEU A 82 -40.94 -21.62 -14.61
C LEU A 82 -42.15 -22.18 -15.38
N GLN A 83 -42.88 -23.14 -14.80
CA GLN A 83 -44.07 -23.69 -15.42
C GLN A 83 -45.14 -22.62 -15.57
N LYS A 84 -45.41 -21.87 -14.50
CA LYS A 84 -46.40 -20.79 -14.53
C LYS A 84 -46.04 -19.72 -15.55
N GLU A 85 -44.77 -19.33 -15.65
CA GLU A 85 -44.35 -18.37 -16.68
C GLU A 85 -44.52 -18.90 -18.10
N ILE A 86 -44.14 -20.15 -18.35
CA ILE A 86 -44.35 -20.79 -19.66
C ILE A 86 -45.84 -20.86 -19.99
N GLU A 87 -46.69 -21.20 -19.02
CA GLU A 87 -48.15 -21.20 -19.18
C GLU A 87 -48.69 -19.81 -19.49
N GLN A 88 -48.20 -18.76 -18.82
CA GLN A 88 -48.58 -17.37 -19.10
C GLN A 88 -48.17 -16.92 -20.50
N ILE A 89 -46.91 -17.20 -20.90
CA ILE A 89 -46.40 -16.88 -22.23
C ILE A 89 -47.22 -17.60 -23.29
N MET A 90 -47.47 -18.90 -23.12
CA MET A 90 -48.29 -19.66 -24.07
C MET A 90 -49.73 -19.11 -24.15
N ASN A 91 -50.36 -18.80 -23.02
CA ASN A 91 -51.69 -18.18 -23.01
C ASN A 91 -51.69 -16.80 -23.69
N ALA A 92 -50.66 -15.99 -23.49
CA ALA A 92 -50.51 -14.69 -24.15
C ALA A 92 -50.31 -14.85 -25.66
N LEU A 93 -49.49 -15.82 -26.09
CA LEU A 93 -49.28 -16.16 -27.51
C LEU A 93 -50.57 -16.67 -28.15
N ILE A 94 -51.33 -17.53 -27.47
CA ILE A 94 -52.65 -18.00 -27.92
C ILE A 94 -53.60 -16.81 -28.08
N THR A 95 -53.68 -15.95 -27.08
CA THR A 95 -54.52 -14.73 -27.12
C THR A 95 -54.14 -13.83 -28.28
N LYS A 96 -52.83 -13.62 -28.51
CA LYS A 96 -52.33 -12.79 -29.61
C LYS A 96 -52.59 -13.43 -30.97
N ALA A 97 -52.38 -14.73 -31.11
CA ALA A 97 -52.65 -15.48 -32.34
C ALA A 97 -54.15 -15.47 -32.69
N ILE A 98 -55.01 -15.75 -31.72
CA ILE A 98 -56.47 -15.68 -31.89
C ILE A 98 -56.93 -14.26 -32.17
N GLY A 99 -56.33 -13.26 -31.52
CA GLY A 99 -56.58 -11.84 -31.80
C GLY A 99 -56.26 -11.45 -33.24
N ILE A 100 -55.14 -11.94 -33.79
CA ILE A 100 -54.74 -11.70 -35.19
C ILE A 100 -55.75 -12.35 -36.16
N ILE A 101 -56.21 -13.57 -35.86
CA ILE A 101 -57.19 -14.31 -36.68
C ILE A 101 -58.58 -13.66 -36.58
N ASN A 102 -58.92 -13.11 -35.42
CA ASN A 102 -60.21 -12.48 -35.18
C ASN A 102 -60.33 -11.05 -35.72
N ARG A 103 -59.22 -10.38 -36.08
CA ARG A 103 -59.26 -9.08 -36.75
C ARG A 103 -60.13 -9.12 -38.02
N PRO A 104 -60.82 -8.01 -38.36
CA PRO A 104 -61.64 -7.95 -39.57
C PRO A 104 -60.78 -8.14 -40.82
N GLN A 105 -61.07 -9.19 -41.57
CA GLN A 105 -60.35 -9.55 -42.82
C GLN A 105 -61.05 -8.90 -44.02
N LYS A 106 -60.33 -8.07 -44.77
CA LYS A 106 -60.87 -7.35 -45.95
C LYS A 106 -61.04 -8.25 -47.18
N THR A 107 -60.37 -9.41 -47.24
CA THR A 107 -60.36 -10.32 -48.40
C THR A 107 -61.20 -11.58 -48.17
N LEU A 108 -61.84 -12.09 -49.25
CA LEU A 108 -62.67 -13.31 -49.24
C LEU A 108 -61.88 -14.55 -48.75
N ILE A 109 -60.64 -14.72 -49.21
CA ILE A 109 -59.74 -15.80 -48.78
C ILE A 109 -59.44 -15.71 -47.26
N GLY A 110 -59.30 -14.50 -46.73
CA GLY A 110 -59.08 -14.28 -45.28
C GLY A 110 -60.29 -14.67 -44.44
N LYS A 111 -61.51 -14.45 -44.93
CA LYS A 111 -62.75 -14.88 -44.26
C LYS A 111 -62.89 -16.41 -44.23
N ILE A 112 -62.54 -17.09 -45.33
CA ILE A 112 -62.55 -18.57 -45.40
C ILE A 112 -61.50 -19.16 -44.44
N LYS A 113 -60.28 -18.61 -44.42
CA LYS A 113 -59.22 -19.04 -43.49
C LYS A 113 -59.64 -18.85 -42.02
N LYS A 114 -60.27 -17.72 -41.68
CA LYS A 114 -60.81 -17.46 -40.34
C LYS A 114 -61.90 -18.47 -39.96
N ALA A 115 -62.82 -18.78 -40.88
CA ALA A 115 -63.88 -19.77 -40.65
C ALA A 115 -63.30 -21.18 -40.42
N ALA A 116 -62.35 -21.61 -41.27
CA ALA A 116 -61.67 -22.89 -41.10
C ALA A 116 -60.96 -22.98 -39.75
N VAL A 117 -60.17 -21.97 -39.36
CA VAL A 117 -59.47 -22.00 -38.07
C VAL A 117 -60.45 -22.02 -36.89
N LYS A 118 -61.56 -21.28 -36.95
CA LYS A 118 -62.55 -21.23 -35.85
C LYS A 118 -63.31 -22.56 -35.66
N VAL A 119 -63.43 -23.36 -36.71
CA VAL A 119 -64.07 -24.70 -36.68
C VAL A 119 -63.09 -25.77 -36.23
N PHE A 120 -61.84 -25.72 -36.71
CA PHE A 120 -60.83 -26.74 -36.43
C PHE A 120 -59.98 -26.47 -35.17
N VAL A 121 -59.99 -25.25 -34.63
CA VAL A 121 -59.16 -24.85 -33.47
C VAL A 121 -60.04 -24.26 -32.36
N ASN A 122 -60.32 -25.06 -31.33
CA ASN A 122 -61.08 -24.64 -30.16
C ASN A 122 -60.17 -23.96 -29.13
N GLU A 123 -60.38 -22.65 -28.92
CA GLU A 123 -59.58 -21.85 -27.98
C GLU A 123 -59.57 -22.42 -26.56
N LYS A 124 -60.73 -22.86 -26.05
CA LYS A 124 -60.84 -23.38 -24.68
C LYS A 124 -60.06 -24.68 -24.53
N GLU A 125 -60.11 -25.53 -25.54
CA GLU A 125 -59.41 -26.81 -25.58
C GLU A 125 -57.89 -26.60 -25.71
N LEU A 126 -57.46 -25.64 -26.55
CA LEU A 126 -56.05 -25.29 -26.70
C LEU A 126 -55.47 -24.75 -25.38
N ARG A 127 -56.21 -23.87 -24.69
CA ARG A 127 -55.83 -23.34 -23.38
C ARG A 127 -55.82 -24.43 -22.30
N ALA A 128 -56.75 -25.37 -22.34
CA ALA A 128 -56.79 -26.50 -21.39
C ALA A 128 -55.57 -27.43 -21.51
N GLN A 129 -54.95 -27.50 -22.69
CA GLN A 129 -53.73 -28.31 -22.91
C GLN A 129 -52.44 -27.58 -22.56
N VAL A 130 -52.46 -26.25 -22.36
CA VAL A 130 -51.28 -25.42 -22.01
C VAL A 130 -50.52 -25.98 -20.79
N PRO A 131 -51.15 -26.37 -19.67
CA PRO A 131 -50.42 -26.95 -18.53
C PRO A 131 -49.75 -28.29 -18.83
N GLY A 132 -50.27 -29.06 -19.79
CA GLY A 132 -49.66 -30.30 -20.28
C GLY A 132 -48.41 -30.01 -21.11
N PHE A 133 -48.52 -29.08 -22.06
CA PHE A 133 -47.39 -28.64 -22.88
C PHE A 133 -46.29 -27.97 -22.06
N ALA A 134 -46.65 -27.12 -21.07
CA ALA A 134 -45.69 -26.47 -20.18
C ALA A 134 -44.87 -27.48 -19.38
N ARG A 135 -45.52 -28.53 -18.85
CA ARG A 135 -44.85 -29.63 -18.14
C ARG A 135 -43.87 -30.38 -19.04
N GLU A 136 -44.27 -30.71 -20.26
CA GLU A 136 -43.39 -31.44 -21.18
C GLU A 136 -42.20 -30.58 -21.66
N ILE A 137 -42.42 -29.27 -21.87
CA ILE A 137 -41.35 -28.31 -22.14
C ILE A 137 -40.35 -28.26 -20.99
N ILE A 138 -40.82 -28.17 -19.74
CA ILE A 138 -39.93 -28.17 -18.56
C ILE A 138 -39.17 -29.49 -18.43
N LYS A 139 -39.84 -30.62 -18.66
CA LYS A 139 -39.21 -31.94 -18.64
C LYS A 139 -38.10 -32.02 -19.69
N GLN A 140 -38.33 -31.48 -20.88
CA GLN A 140 -37.34 -31.41 -21.96
C GLN A 140 -36.18 -30.45 -21.64
N VAL A 141 -36.46 -29.30 -21.03
CA VAL A 141 -35.46 -28.33 -20.55
C VAL A 141 -34.61 -28.93 -19.42
N ASN A 142 -35.20 -29.76 -18.57
CA ASN A 142 -34.52 -30.43 -17.47
C ASN A 142 -33.65 -31.63 -17.88
N LYS A 143 -33.72 -32.09 -19.14
CA LYS A 143 -32.85 -33.18 -19.62
C LYS A 143 -31.36 -32.81 -19.48
N PRO A 144 -30.48 -33.76 -19.16
CA PRO A 144 -29.04 -33.49 -19.01
C PRO A 144 -28.41 -32.81 -20.23
N SER A 145 -28.81 -33.20 -21.45
CA SER A 145 -28.34 -32.60 -22.71
C SER A 145 -28.78 -31.14 -22.87
N SER A 146 -30.03 -30.82 -22.56
CA SER A 146 -30.57 -29.46 -22.58
C SER A 146 -29.90 -28.56 -21.55
N LYS A 147 -29.73 -29.06 -20.32
CA LYS A 147 -28.97 -28.38 -19.26
C LYS A 147 -27.53 -28.09 -19.69
N ARG A 148 -26.83 -29.06 -20.28
CA ARG A 148 -25.48 -28.85 -20.84
C ARG A 148 -25.46 -27.76 -21.91
N ARG A 149 -26.46 -27.74 -22.80
CA ARG A 149 -26.58 -26.71 -23.85
C ARG A 149 -26.81 -25.32 -23.25
N LEU A 150 -27.69 -25.20 -22.25
CA LEU A 150 -27.95 -23.95 -21.54
C LEU A 150 -26.70 -23.44 -20.81
N LYS A 151 -25.99 -24.32 -20.08
CA LYS A 151 -24.72 -23.98 -19.42
C LYS A 151 -23.67 -23.48 -20.40
N ARG A 152 -23.55 -24.15 -21.57
CA ARG A 152 -22.63 -23.72 -22.64
C ARG A 152 -23.02 -22.36 -23.23
N LEU A 153 -24.31 -22.11 -23.47
CA LEU A 153 -24.79 -20.82 -23.97
C LEU A 153 -24.52 -19.70 -22.96
N ALA A 154 -24.82 -19.93 -21.67
CA ALA A 154 -24.55 -18.98 -20.60
C ALA A 154 -23.05 -18.66 -20.49
N SER A 155 -22.19 -19.69 -20.49
CA SER A 155 -20.73 -19.50 -20.45
C SER A 155 -20.22 -18.77 -21.70
N SER A 156 -20.75 -19.08 -22.89
CA SER A 156 -20.37 -18.40 -24.14
C SER A 156 -20.76 -16.93 -24.11
N LYS A 157 -21.98 -16.59 -23.67
CA LYS A 157 -22.44 -15.20 -23.57
C LYS A 157 -21.70 -14.43 -22.49
N PHE A 158 -21.38 -15.06 -21.37
CA PHE A 158 -20.54 -14.45 -20.35
C PHE A 158 -19.13 -14.14 -20.88
N LYS A 159 -18.47 -15.08 -21.59
CA LYS A 159 -17.17 -14.84 -22.23
C LYS A 159 -17.21 -13.74 -23.29
N GLU A 160 -18.33 -13.58 -24.00
CA GLU A 160 -18.54 -12.48 -24.96
C GLU A 160 -18.61 -11.13 -24.25
N LEU A 161 -19.31 -11.05 -23.11
CA LEU A 161 -19.37 -9.85 -22.25
C LEU A 161 -18.00 -9.53 -21.63
N GLU A 162 -17.28 -10.56 -21.20
CA GLU A 162 -15.94 -10.46 -20.63
C GLU A 162 -14.96 -9.80 -21.61
N LYS A 163 -14.98 -10.20 -22.89
CA LYS A 163 -14.11 -9.62 -23.92
C LYS A 163 -14.49 -8.19 -24.31
N THR A 164 -15.77 -7.87 -24.34
CA THR A 164 -16.25 -6.55 -24.80
C THR A 164 -16.14 -5.47 -23.73
N THR A 165 -16.16 -5.84 -22.46
CA THR A 165 -16.27 -4.86 -21.35
C THR A 165 -14.94 -4.61 -20.61
N PHE A 166 -13.97 -5.54 -20.65
CA PHE A 166 -12.84 -5.54 -19.72
C PHE A 166 -11.43 -5.46 -20.37
N ASP A 167 -11.29 -5.18 -21.67
CA ASP A 167 -10.01 -5.39 -22.40
C ASP A 167 -8.99 -4.23 -22.31
N SER A 168 -9.41 -3.01 -21.96
CA SER A 168 -8.59 -1.79 -22.16
C SER A 168 -7.54 -1.49 -21.08
N SER A 169 -7.49 -2.22 -19.96
CA SER A 169 -6.58 -1.97 -18.82
C SER A 169 -5.53 -3.07 -18.58
N ILE A 170 -5.46 -4.07 -19.46
CA ILE A 170 -4.73 -5.32 -19.18
C ILE A 170 -3.21 -5.18 -19.31
N THR A 171 -2.72 -4.31 -20.21
CA THR A 171 -1.31 -4.27 -20.62
C THR A 171 -0.39 -3.64 -19.58
N ALA A 172 -0.77 -2.50 -19.00
CA ALA A 172 0.10 -1.77 -18.07
C ALA A 172 0.31 -2.52 -16.73
N GLU A 173 -0.77 -3.06 -16.15
CA GLU A 173 -0.72 -3.83 -14.89
C GLU A 173 0.15 -5.08 -15.05
N THR A 174 -0.06 -5.82 -16.15
CA THR A 174 0.67 -7.07 -16.42
C THR A 174 2.16 -6.81 -16.61
N GLN A 175 2.53 -5.75 -17.35
CA GLN A 175 3.94 -5.37 -17.55
C GLN A 175 4.64 -5.01 -16.24
N VAL A 176 3.99 -4.24 -15.36
CA VAL A 176 4.55 -3.89 -14.03
C VAL A 176 4.77 -5.15 -13.20
N ARG A 177 3.78 -6.04 -13.16
CA ARG A 177 3.85 -7.29 -12.40
C ARG A 177 4.93 -8.23 -12.92
N GLU A 178 5.02 -8.43 -14.24
CA GLU A 178 6.05 -9.28 -14.86
C GLU A 178 7.46 -8.76 -14.61
N LYS A 179 7.66 -7.45 -14.73
CA LYS A 179 8.95 -6.81 -14.45
C LYS A 179 9.38 -7.04 -13.00
N LEU A 180 8.48 -6.83 -12.04
CA LEU A 180 8.78 -7.00 -10.62
C LEU A 180 8.94 -8.49 -10.26
N TYR A 181 8.10 -9.38 -10.78
CA TYR A 181 8.26 -10.82 -10.56
C TYR A 181 9.58 -11.35 -11.10
N SER A 182 10.02 -10.86 -12.26
CA SER A 182 11.34 -11.17 -12.80
C SER A 182 12.47 -10.64 -11.91
N LYS A 183 12.37 -9.40 -11.39
CA LYS A 183 13.35 -8.81 -10.47
C LYS A 183 13.57 -9.69 -9.22
N TYR A 184 12.49 -10.21 -8.64
CA TYR A 184 12.54 -11.04 -7.43
C TYR A 184 12.64 -12.55 -7.70
N HIS A 185 12.65 -12.97 -8.97
CA HIS A 185 12.69 -14.37 -9.40
C HIS A 185 11.54 -15.22 -8.83
N VAL A 186 10.32 -14.67 -8.85
CA VAL A 186 9.10 -15.30 -8.33
C VAL A 186 8.07 -15.46 -9.45
N LYS A 187 7.15 -16.42 -9.29
CA LYS A 187 6.14 -16.74 -10.33
C LYS A 187 4.76 -16.20 -10.03
N ASP A 188 4.44 -16.03 -8.76
CA ASP A 188 3.11 -15.60 -8.31
C ASP A 188 3.17 -14.61 -7.14
N ALA A 189 1.99 -14.08 -6.79
CA ALA A 189 1.85 -13.08 -5.74
C ALA A 189 2.19 -13.62 -4.34
N ASP A 190 1.94 -14.91 -4.08
CA ASP A 190 2.19 -15.52 -2.78
C ASP A 190 3.69 -15.79 -2.57
N GLU A 191 4.40 -16.24 -3.61
CA GLU A 191 5.86 -16.34 -3.66
C GLU A 191 6.52 -14.96 -3.51
N PHE A 192 6.00 -13.95 -4.22
CA PHE A 192 6.46 -12.57 -4.10
C PHE A 192 6.33 -12.05 -2.67
N GLN A 193 5.17 -12.25 -2.03
CA GLN A 193 4.95 -11.84 -0.66
C GLN A 193 5.92 -12.55 0.29
N LYS A 194 6.06 -13.88 0.21
CA LYS A 194 6.99 -14.62 1.08
C LYS A 194 8.44 -14.17 0.90
N LYS A 195 8.85 -13.91 -0.35
CA LYS A 195 10.21 -13.48 -0.67
C LYS A 195 10.50 -12.08 -0.12
N THR A 196 9.60 -11.13 -0.32
CA THR A 196 9.72 -9.77 0.19
C THR A 196 9.71 -9.74 1.72
N ASP A 197 8.80 -10.48 2.36
CA ASP A 197 8.75 -10.63 3.82
C ASP A 197 10.07 -11.20 4.38
N TYR A 198 10.62 -12.24 3.74
CA TYR A 198 11.90 -12.83 4.14
C TYR A 198 13.06 -11.83 4.01
N LEU A 199 13.17 -11.12 2.88
CA LEU A 199 14.22 -10.12 2.66
C LEU A 199 14.12 -8.97 3.66
N LEU A 200 12.91 -8.46 3.92
CA LEU A 200 12.69 -7.39 4.89
C LEU A 200 13.06 -7.81 6.31
N ILE A 201 12.70 -9.04 6.73
CA ILE A 201 13.08 -9.55 8.04
C ILE A 201 14.61 -9.68 8.16
N ASN A 202 15.26 -10.24 7.13
CA ASN A 202 16.70 -10.41 7.13
C ASN A 202 17.44 -9.07 7.16
N ASN A 203 17.05 -8.11 6.30
CA ASN A 203 17.65 -6.79 6.25
C ASN A 203 17.46 -6.04 7.57
N LYS A 204 16.29 -6.14 8.21
CA LYS A 204 16.04 -5.53 9.53
C LYS A 204 16.93 -6.12 10.62
N ILE A 205 17.13 -7.44 10.62
CA ILE A 205 18.00 -8.12 11.58
C ILE A 205 19.45 -7.67 11.39
N GLU A 206 19.94 -7.64 10.15
CA GLU A 206 21.30 -7.19 9.85
C GLU A 206 21.48 -5.70 10.20
N SER A 207 20.56 -4.85 9.75
CA SER A 207 20.59 -3.40 9.99
C SER A 207 20.60 -3.11 11.49
N ARG A 208 19.79 -3.83 12.28
CA ARG A 208 19.78 -3.75 13.74
C ARG A 208 21.11 -4.19 14.35
N THR A 209 21.72 -5.26 13.84
CA THR A 209 23.01 -5.76 14.31
C THR A 209 24.13 -4.74 14.08
N TYR A 210 24.22 -4.16 12.88
CA TYR A 210 25.19 -3.11 12.58
C TYR A 210 24.92 -1.82 13.36
N SER A 211 23.65 -1.46 13.58
CA SER A 211 23.27 -0.32 14.42
C SER A 211 23.71 -0.52 15.88
N TYR A 212 23.50 -1.71 16.45
CA TYR A 212 24.01 -2.04 17.78
C TYR A 212 25.53 -2.09 17.84
N ALA A 213 26.21 -2.54 16.78
CA ALA A 213 27.67 -2.47 16.70
C ALA A 213 28.18 -1.02 16.74
N MET A 214 27.48 -0.08 16.08
CA MET A 214 27.79 1.34 16.13
C MET A 214 27.55 1.93 17.52
N MET A 215 26.43 1.59 18.18
CA MET A 215 26.18 1.99 19.57
C MET A 215 27.23 1.44 20.53
N GLY A 216 27.60 0.16 20.37
CA GLY A 216 28.68 -0.48 21.12
C GLY A 216 30.02 0.23 20.90
N GLY A 217 30.35 0.59 19.67
CA GLY A 217 31.52 1.41 19.33
C GLY A 217 31.51 2.76 20.06
N ALA A 218 30.39 3.48 20.04
CA ALA A 218 30.24 4.75 20.75
C ALA A 218 30.40 4.59 22.28
N LEU A 219 29.84 3.53 22.87
CA LEU A 219 30.03 3.21 24.29
C LEU A 219 31.49 2.91 24.62
N LEU A 220 32.19 2.16 23.76
CA LEU A 220 33.63 1.90 23.91
C LEU A 220 34.43 3.21 23.86
N PHE A 221 34.09 4.15 22.97
CA PHE A 221 34.68 5.49 22.95
C PHE A 221 34.53 6.19 24.31
N LEU A 222 33.35 6.12 24.94
CA LEU A 222 33.11 6.71 26.26
C LEU A 222 33.91 6.00 27.38
N ILE A 223 33.97 4.67 27.36
CA ILE A 223 34.72 3.88 28.36
C ILE A 223 36.22 4.20 28.28
N VAL A 224 36.79 4.20 27.07
CA VAL A 224 38.21 4.51 26.89
C VAL A 224 38.50 5.96 27.28
N TRP A 225 37.58 6.90 27.01
CA TRP A 225 37.71 8.28 27.47
C TRP A 225 37.79 8.38 29.00
N MET A 226 36.97 7.63 29.73
CA MET A 226 37.00 7.62 31.20
C MET A 226 38.36 7.16 31.75
N ILE A 227 38.98 6.16 31.12
CA ILE A 227 40.30 5.63 31.50
C ILE A 227 41.41 6.64 31.16
N VAL A 228 41.33 7.28 29.99
CA VAL A 228 42.38 8.18 29.48
C VAL A 228 42.27 9.60 30.05
N LYS A 229 41.18 9.94 30.75
CA LYS A 229 40.93 11.28 31.33
C LYS A 229 42.11 11.82 32.16
N GLY A 230 42.88 10.95 32.83
CA GLY A 230 44.05 11.36 33.62
C GLY A 230 45.28 11.81 32.81
N ASN A 231 45.37 11.50 31.51
CA ASN A 231 46.58 11.75 30.71
C ASN A 231 46.41 12.89 29.69
N ARG A 232 46.90 14.08 30.05
CA ARG A 232 46.77 15.31 29.24
C ARG A 232 47.41 15.23 27.84
N SER A 233 48.39 14.35 27.64
CA SER A 233 49.06 14.23 26.33
C SER A 233 48.17 13.57 25.26
N LEU A 234 47.13 12.81 25.66
CA LEU A 234 46.30 12.01 24.74
C LEU A 234 44.97 12.67 24.40
N HIS A 235 44.57 13.70 25.15
CA HIS A 235 43.27 14.34 25.02
C HIS A 235 43.03 14.88 23.60
N LYS A 236 44.03 15.55 23.00
CA LYS A 236 43.87 16.15 21.67
C LYS A 236 43.57 15.10 20.59
N SER A 237 44.42 14.08 20.49
CA SER A 237 44.27 13.04 19.47
C SER A 237 43.00 12.20 19.69
N PHE A 238 42.67 11.87 20.94
CA PHE A 238 41.47 11.11 21.24
C PHE A 238 40.19 11.90 20.93
N PHE A 239 40.16 13.18 21.29
CA PHE A 239 39.03 14.05 21.01
C PHE A 239 38.80 14.21 19.50
N ALA A 240 39.87 14.31 18.70
CA ALA A 240 39.77 14.32 17.23
C ALA A 240 39.08 13.08 16.68
N VAL A 241 39.49 11.88 17.12
CA VAL A 241 38.88 10.61 16.66
C VAL A 241 37.43 10.50 17.14
N SER A 242 37.10 11.02 18.32
CA SER A 242 35.73 11.04 18.84
C SER A 242 34.81 11.96 18.02
N ILE A 243 35.31 13.13 17.58
CA ILE A 243 34.58 14.02 16.66
C ILE A 243 34.32 13.30 15.33
N LEU A 244 35.31 12.57 14.80
CA LEU A 244 35.16 11.79 13.58
C LEU A 244 34.12 10.67 13.74
N ALA A 245 34.15 9.94 14.85
CA ALA A 245 33.14 8.92 15.16
C ALA A 245 31.73 9.52 15.26
N ALA A 246 31.58 10.68 15.92
CA ALA A 246 30.31 11.40 15.99
C ALA A 246 29.83 11.91 14.62
N ALA A 247 30.75 12.35 13.75
CA ALA A 247 30.43 12.74 12.38
C ALA A 247 29.93 11.54 11.54
N ILE A 248 30.54 10.36 11.69
CA ILE A 248 30.06 9.12 11.06
C ILE A 248 28.64 8.81 11.51
N LEU A 249 28.37 8.83 12.82
CA LEU A 249 27.02 8.58 13.36
C LEU A 249 25.99 9.57 12.79
N LEU A 250 26.36 10.86 12.70
CA LEU A 250 25.49 11.90 12.16
C LEU A 250 25.17 11.68 10.69
N VAL A 251 26.19 11.40 9.85
CA VAL A 251 26.00 11.16 8.41
C VAL A 251 25.08 9.96 8.19
N VAL A 252 25.29 8.87 8.93
CA VAL A 252 24.46 7.66 8.82
C VAL A 252 23.02 7.95 9.26
N GLY A 253 22.82 8.61 10.41
CA GLY A 253 21.48 8.90 10.93
C GLY A 253 20.68 9.88 10.07
N VAL A 254 21.34 10.84 9.41
CA VAL A 254 20.69 11.78 8.48
C VAL A 254 20.38 11.14 7.13
N SER A 255 21.19 10.15 6.71
CA SER A 255 21.05 9.49 5.40
C SER A 255 20.14 8.26 5.43
N SER A 256 19.86 7.68 6.60
CA SER A 256 18.94 6.56 6.73
C SER A 256 17.47 6.98 6.62
N THR A 257 16.61 6.04 6.25
CA THR A 257 15.15 6.22 6.33
C THR A 257 14.73 6.50 7.77
N MET A 258 13.92 7.54 7.96
CA MET A 258 13.42 7.93 9.29
C MET A 258 11.96 7.52 9.47
N ILE A 259 11.16 7.62 8.42
CA ILE A 259 9.71 7.41 8.49
C ILE A 259 9.20 6.58 7.30
N ASP A 260 8.44 5.55 7.62
CA ASP A 260 7.61 4.80 6.68
C ASP A 260 6.15 5.14 6.97
N VAL A 261 5.42 5.62 5.96
CA VAL A 261 3.98 5.85 6.06
C VAL A 261 3.27 4.94 5.07
N GLU A 262 2.55 3.95 5.60
CA GLU A 262 1.77 2.98 4.82
C GLU A 262 0.28 3.08 5.17
N GLY A 263 -0.55 3.34 4.18
CA GLY A 263 -2.00 3.14 4.27
C GLY A 263 -2.39 1.86 3.56
N ARG A 264 -2.91 0.86 4.29
CA ARG A 264 -3.35 -0.41 3.70
C ARG A 264 -4.67 -0.92 4.26
N ILE A 265 -5.50 -1.48 3.40
CA ILE A 265 -6.64 -2.31 3.80
C ILE A 265 -6.18 -3.78 3.78
N LYS A 266 -6.10 -4.39 4.96
CA LYS A 266 -5.58 -5.78 5.10
C LYS A 266 -6.46 -6.80 4.38
N LEU A 267 -7.78 -6.65 4.51
CA LEU A 267 -8.75 -7.60 3.97
C LEU A 267 -10.05 -6.89 3.64
N VAL A 268 -10.55 -7.14 2.43
CA VAL A 268 -11.92 -6.83 2.04
C VAL A 268 -12.58 -8.13 1.60
N ASP A 269 -13.69 -8.47 2.22
CA ASP A 269 -14.47 -9.66 1.90
C ASP A 269 -15.87 -9.25 1.44
N PHE A 270 -16.28 -9.76 0.29
CA PHE A 270 -17.60 -9.59 -0.27
C PHE A 270 -18.29 -10.94 -0.41
N SER A 271 -19.56 -11.03 -0.06
CA SER A 271 -20.38 -12.20 -0.40
C SER A 271 -21.14 -11.94 -1.70
N ILE A 272 -20.81 -12.66 -2.76
CA ILE A 272 -21.49 -12.59 -4.05
C ILE A 272 -21.98 -13.99 -4.41
N LEU A 273 -23.30 -14.13 -4.64
CA LEU A 273 -23.92 -15.43 -4.97
C LEU A 273 -23.58 -16.53 -3.94
N GLY A 274 -23.50 -16.16 -2.65
CA GLY A 274 -23.15 -17.08 -1.56
C GLY A 274 -21.69 -17.55 -1.55
N GLN A 275 -20.82 -16.94 -2.37
CA GLN A 275 -19.37 -17.18 -2.36
C GLN A 275 -18.63 -15.96 -1.84
N HIS A 276 -17.61 -16.19 -1.02
CA HIS A 276 -16.74 -15.15 -0.49
C HIS A 276 -15.69 -14.75 -1.53
N MET A 277 -15.60 -13.45 -1.78
CA MET A 277 -14.63 -12.85 -2.68
C MET A 277 -13.72 -11.94 -1.84
N VAL A 278 -12.48 -12.40 -1.66
CA VAL A 278 -11.52 -11.74 -0.78
C VAL A 278 -10.47 -10.99 -1.60
N PHE A 279 -10.23 -9.72 -1.25
CA PHE A 279 -9.07 -8.94 -1.62
C PHE A 279 -8.18 -8.78 -0.39
N LYS A 280 -6.92 -9.20 -0.48
CA LYS A 280 -5.94 -9.09 0.60
C LYS A 280 -4.95 -7.99 0.26
N ASN A 281 -4.35 -7.37 1.28
CA ASN A 281 -3.19 -6.50 1.14
C ASN A 281 -3.40 -5.38 0.10
N GLN A 282 -4.42 -4.55 0.28
CA GLN A 282 -4.73 -3.45 -0.64
C GLN A 282 -4.04 -2.18 -0.16
N VAL A 283 -2.89 -1.87 -0.73
CA VAL A 283 -2.08 -0.71 -0.36
C VAL A 283 -2.65 0.53 -1.06
N LEU A 284 -3.06 1.52 -0.28
CA LEU A 284 -3.55 2.81 -0.79
C LEU A 284 -2.38 3.73 -1.11
N PHE A 285 -1.44 3.82 -0.17
CA PHE A 285 -0.26 4.66 -0.30
C PHE A 285 0.89 4.06 0.52
N PHE A 286 2.11 4.24 0.01
CA PHE A 286 3.34 3.93 0.71
C PHE A 286 4.38 4.99 0.39
N GLN A 287 5.05 5.51 1.41
CA GLN A 287 6.18 6.41 1.27
C GLN A 287 7.20 6.11 2.37
N SER A 288 8.46 5.87 1.98
CA SER A 288 9.59 5.79 2.92
C SER A 288 10.53 6.96 2.67
N LYS A 289 10.74 7.80 3.70
CA LYS A 289 11.49 9.05 3.58
C LYS A 289 12.57 9.19 4.65
N GLY A 290 13.72 9.72 4.23
CA GLY A 290 14.77 10.20 5.13
C GLY A 290 14.47 11.61 5.66
N ILE A 291 15.20 12.06 6.69
CA ILE A 291 14.95 13.37 7.32
C ILE A 291 15.14 14.55 6.34
N LEU A 292 16.13 14.47 5.46
CA LEU A 292 16.36 15.49 4.42
C LEU A 292 15.22 15.56 3.40
N GLU A 293 14.67 14.41 3.01
CA GLU A 293 13.53 14.34 2.09
C GLU A 293 12.29 14.95 2.76
N VAL A 294 12.02 14.60 4.03
CA VAL A 294 10.91 15.18 4.82
C VAL A 294 11.05 16.70 4.93
N VAL A 295 12.23 17.20 5.31
CA VAL A 295 12.51 18.65 5.35
C VAL A 295 12.23 19.31 4.00
N THR A 296 12.70 18.69 2.91
CA THR A 296 12.49 19.25 1.56
C THR A 296 11.02 19.29 1.18
N ILE A 297 10.24 18.27 1.53
CA ILE A 297 8.79 18.22 1.29
C ILE A 297 8.09 19.33 2.09
N LEU A 298 8.42 19.47 3.38
CA LEU A 298 7.82 20.48 4.26
C LEU A 298 8.14 21.92 3.82
N LEU A 299 9.38 22.18 3.39
CA LEU A 299 9.79 23.50 2.88
C LEU A 299 9.15 23.87 1.54
N LYS A 300 8.78 22.88 0.72
CA LYS A 300 8.06 23.08 -0.55
C LYS A 300 6.54 23.18 -0.38
N SER A 301 6.02 22.91 0.82
CA SER A 301 4.60 23.02 1.11
C SER A 301 4.12 24.48 1.00
N THR A 302 2.87 24.68 0.60
CA THR A 302 2.24 26.01 0.55
C THR A 302 1.79 26.50 1.92
N ALA A 303 1.67 25.62 2.91
CA ALA A 303 1.24 25.97 4.26
C ALA A 303 2.39 26.57 5.09
N PRO A 304 2.23 27.77 5.68
CA PRO A 304 3.30 28.43 6.43
C PRO A 304 3.71 27.63 7.68
N GLU A 305 2.78 26.89 8.28
CA GLU A 305 3.03 26.02 9.44
C GLU A 305 3.99 24.87 9.07
N SER A 306 3.74 24.21 7.93
CA SER A 306 4.61 23.14 7.42
C SER A 306 6.02 23.64 7.14
N ILE A 307 6.17 24.83 6.55
CA ILE A 307 7.48 25.44 6.30
C ILE A 307 8.21 25.71 7.62
N ALA A 308 7.53 26.29 8.62
CA ALA A 308 8.11 26.57 9.94
C ALA A 308 8.63 25.29 10.62
N VAL A 309 7.85 24.21 10.58
CA VAL A 309 8.28 22.89 11.08
C VAL A 309 9.48 22.37 10.29
N GLY A 310 9.47 22.46 8.96
CA GLY A 310 10.59 22.04 8.11
C GLY A 310 11.90 22.74 8.45
N VAL A 311 11.86 24.07 8.66
CA VAL A 311 13.03 24.86 9.09
C VAL A 311 13.53 24.39 10.46
N LEU A 312 12.65 24.17 11.43
CA LEU A 312 13.04 23.73 12.77
C LEU A 312 13.71 22.35 12.75
N ILE A 313 13.11 21.38 12.05
CA ILE A 313 13.68 20.04 11.91
C ILE A 313 15.05 20.12 11.25
N PHE A 314 15.20 20.91 10.18
CA PHE A 314 16.49 21.12 9.53
C PHE A 314 17.53 21.71 10.47
N CYS A 315 17.15 22.75 11.22
CA CYS A 315 18.04 23.41 12.16
C CYS A 315 18.49 22.47 13.28
N PHE A 316 17.57 21.74 13.91
CA PHE A 316 17.89 20.88 15.05
C PHE A 316 18.56 19.55 14.68
N SER A 317 18.13 18.91 13.60
CA SER A 317 18.62 17.58 13.23
C SER A 317 19.90 17.62 12.39
N ILE A 318 20.21 18.75 11.73
CA ILE A 318 21.33 18.84 10.79
C ILE A 318 22.22 20.03 11.11
N VAL A 319 21.71 21.27 11.04
CA VAL A 319 22.54 22.47 11.17
C VAL A 319 23.23 22.52 12.53
N PHE A 320 22.50 22.24 13.60
CA PHE A 320 23.01 22.33 14.97
C PHE A 320 24.08 21.25 15.26
N PRO A 321 23.86 19.94 14.98
CA PRO A 321 24.89 18.92 15.11
C PRO A 321 26.15 19.20 14.28
N ILE A 322 26.00 19.61 13.01
CA ILE A 322 27.14 19.96 12.14
C ILE A 322 27.89 21.17 12.71
N SER A 323 27.18 22.21 13.14
CA SER A 323 27.80 23.42 13.72
C SER A 323 28.58 23.09 15.00
N LYS A 324 28.08 22.15 15.81
CA LYS A 324 28.76 21.67 17.02
C LYS A 324 30.03 20.90 16.69
N LEU A 325 29.97 19.94 15.76
CA LEU A 325 31.13 19.13 15.36
C LEU A 325 32.20 19.99 14.68
N THR A 326 31.81 20.90 13.79
CA THR A 326 32.73 21.83 13.13
C THR A 326 33.37 22.79 14.12
N SER A 327 32.61 23.36 15.05
CA SER A 327 33.16 24.23 16.10
C SER A 327 34.13 23.48 17.02
N ALA A 328 33.82 22.24 17.39
CA ALA A 328 34.72 21.40 18.17
C ALA A 328 36.03 21.07 17.41
N MET A 329 35.94 20.79 16.11
CA MET A 329 37.08 20.56 15.24
C MET A 329 37.97 21.82 15.11
N VAL A 330 37.35 22.98 14.84
CA VAL A 330 38.05 24.27 14.73
C VAL A 330 38.72 24.67 16.03
N TYR A 331 38.09 24.43 17.18
CA TYR A 331 38.70 24.69 18.49
C TYR A 331 39.91 23.78 18.77
N LEU A 332 39.87 22.52 18.30
CA LEU A 332 40.92 21.54 18.53
C LEU A 332 42.19 21.81 17.68
N PHE A 333 42.01 22.18 16.42
CA PHE A 333 43.10 22.39 15.46
C PHE A 333 43.49 23.85 15.25
N GLY A 334 42.63 24.80 15.65
CA GLY A 334 42.95 26.21 15.65
C GLY A 334 44.10 26.47 16.63
N SER A 335 45.26 26.85 16.11
CA SER A 335 46.30 27.49 16.94
C SER A 335 45.73 28.76 17.60
N GLU A 336 46.47 29.40 18.52
CA GLU A 336 46.08 30.58 19.32
C GLU A 336 45.61 31.83 18.53
N GLY A 337 45.28 31.71 17.24
CA GLY A 337 44.68 32.73 16.40
C GLY A 337 43.25 33.14 16.80
N ARG A 338 42.81 34.26 16.22
CA ARG A 338 41.49 34.91 16.46
C ARG A 338 40.28 34.00 16.27
N TRP A 339 40.39 32.97 15.44
CA TRP A 339 39.25 32.13 15.03
C TRP A 339 38.80 31.17 16.15
N SER A 340 39.69 30.61 16.97
CA SER A 340 39.28 29.72 18.08
C SER A 340 38.66 30.47 19.28
N ARG A 341 38.79 31.81 19.30
CA ARG A 341 38.30 32.71 20.37
C ARG A 341 36.97 33.40 20.03
N GLY A 342 36.38 33.12 18.87
CA GLY A 342 35.07 33.68 18.51
C GLY A 342 33.98 33.21 19.49
N LYS A 343 33.15 34.15 19.98
CA LYS A 343 32.06 33.85 20.93
C LYS A 343 31.13 32.74 20.43
N LEU A 344 30.85 32.71 19.11
CA LEU A 344 30.01 31.70 18.47
C LEU A 344 30.64 30.29 18.50
N ILE A 345 31.93 30.18 18.17
CA ILE A 345 32.64 28.89 18.17
C ILE A 345 32.75 28.34 19.59
N HIS A 346 33.06 29.19 20.56
CA HIS A 346 33.09 28.80 21.97
C HIS A 346 31.71 28.34 22.46
N TYR A 347 30.66 29.09 22.12
CA TYR A 347 29.29 28.73 22.45
C TYR A 347 28.90 27.37 21.87
N PHE A 348 29.12 27.14 20.57
CA PHE A 348 28.77 25.85 19.95
C PHE A 348 29.61 24.68 20.48
N ALA A 349 30.89 24.90 20.78
CA ALA A 349 31.77 23.85 21.30
C ALA A 349 31.47 23.48 22.78
N PHE A 350 31.15 24.45 23.64
CA PHE A 350 31.09 24.23 25.10
C PHE A 350 29.73 24.53 25.74
N ASP A 351 29.00 25.54 25.27
CA ASP A 351 27.76 26.01 25.91
C ASP A 351 26.48 25.47 25.25
N SER A 352 26.56 25.01 24.00
CA SER A 352 25.41 24.49 23.24
C SER A 352 24.75 23.26 23.87
N GLY A 353 25.48 22.52 24.69
CA GLY A 353 24.95 21.39 25.47
C GLY A 353 24.11 21.80 26.68
N LYS A 354 24.09 23.10 27.04
CA LYS A 354 23.25 23.63 28.12
C LYS A 354 21.78 23.78 27.71
N TRP A 355 21.50 23.82 26.40
CA TRP A 355 20.13 23.72 25.90
C TRP A 355 19.67 22.29 26.15
N SER A 356 18.72 22.14 27.07
CA SER A 356 18.26 20.83 27.48
C SER A 356 17.64 20.10 26.29
N MET A 357 18.07 18.86 26.06
CA MET A 357 17.40 17.96 25.12
C MET A 357 15.92 17.79 25.49
N ALA A 358 15.57 17.98 26.77
CA ALA A 358 14.19 17.99 27.22
C ALA A 358 13.39 19.18 26.69
N ASP A 359 13.95 20.40 26.69
CA ASP A 359 13.26 21.59 26.18
C ASP A 359 13.05 21.48 24.66
N VAL A 360 14.06 20.97 23.94
CA VAL A 360 13.96 20.70 22.51
C VAL A 360 12.93 19.61 22.21
N MET A 361 12.86 18.56 23.03
CA MET A 361 11.88 17.48 22.89
C MET A 361 10.44 17.99 23.08
N VAL A 362 10.20 18.86 24.08
CA VAL A 362 8.87 19.45 24.30
C VAL A 362 8.43 20.30 23.10
N VAL A 363 9.32 21.14 22.56
CA VAL A 363 9.04 21.91 21.35
C VAL A 363 8.79 20.98 20.14
N ALA A 364 9.56 19.90 20.00
CA ALA A 364 9.40 18.93 18.93
C ALA A 364 8.05 18.18 18.99
N ILE A 365 7.59 17.80 20.19
CA ILE A 365 6.26 17.20 20.37
C ILE A 365 5.15 18.18 19.97
N MET A 366 5.26 19.44 20.41
CA MET A 366 4.29 20.49 20.05
C MET A 366 4.28 20.75 18.53
N MET A 367 5.45 20.78 17.90
CA MET A 367 5.56 20.95 16.45
C MET A 367 5.10 19.72 15.67
N THR A 368 5.27 18.52 16.21
CA THR A 368 4.74 17.29 15.58
C THR A 368 3.21 17.35 15.51
N TYR A 369 2.55 17.84 16.56
CA TYR A 369 1.10 18.06 16.54
C TYR A 369 0.66 19.03 15.44
N LEU A 370 1.36 20.16 15.29
CA LEU A 370 1.09 21.15 14.23
C LEU A 370 1.40 20.59 12.83
N ALA A 371 2.49 19.86 12.68
CA ALA A 371 2.92 19.25 11.43
C ALA A 371 1.96 18.15 10.95
N PHE A 372 1.42 17.34 11.88
CA PHE A 372 0.52 16.25 11.55
C PHE A 372 -0.79 16.77 10.96
N ASN A 373 -1.30 17.89 11.49
CA ASN A 373 -2.46 18.59 10.92
C ASN A 373 -2.16 19.12 9.51
N GLY A 374 -0.99 19.75 9.30
CA GLY A 374 -0.59 20.24 7.97
C GLY A 374 -0.36 19.14 6.92
N ILE A 375 0.24 18.02 7.32
CA ILE A 375 0.45 16.84 6.44
C ILE A 375 -0.91 16.22 6.10
N LEU A 376 -1.77 15.98 7.08
CA LEU A 376 -3.13 15.47 6.87
C LEU A 376 -3.90 16.35 5.88
N ASP A 377 -3.91 17.67 6.06
CA ASP A 377 -4.63 18.59 5.18
C ASP A 377 -4.09 18.56 3.75
N SER A 378 -2.77 18.52 3.58
CA SER A 378 -2.14 18.44 2.24
C SER A 378 -2.45 17.12 1.51
N GLN A 379 -2.46 16.00 2.24
CA GLN A 379 -2.74 14.67 1.69
C GLN A 379 -4.24 14.48 1.40
N LEU A 380 -5.12 15.03 2.24
CA LEU A 380 -6.57 15.05 1.99
C LEU A 380 -6.95 15.98 0.83
N SER A 381 -6.23 17.09 0.66
CA SER A 381 -6.37 17.98 -0.50
C SER A 381 -5.95 17.30 -1.81
N GLU A 382 -4.89 16.47 -1.80
CA GLU A 382 -4.50 15.66 -2.98
C GLU A 382 -5.57 14.64 -3.38
N LEU A 383 -6.38 14.17 -2.42
CA LEU A 383 -7.50 13.25 -2.65
C LEU A 383 -8.80 13.95 -3.08
N ASN A 384 -8.79 15.28 -3.29
CA ASN A 384 -9.92 16.10 -3.73
C ASN A 384 -11.20 15.93 -2.88
N ILE A 385 -11.05 15.59 -1.60
CA ILE A 385 -12.14 15.47 -0.65
C ILE A 385 -12.42 16.88 -0.11
N LYS A 386 -13.38 17.59 -0.70
CA LYS A 386 -13.84 18.88 -0.16
C LYS A 386 -14.45 18.67 1.22
N ASN A 387 -13.87 19.36 2.21
CA ASN A 387 -14.13 19.29 3.66
C ASN A 387 -15.56 19.70 4.12
N THR A 388 -16.58 19.65 3.26
CA THR A 388 -17.94 20.12 3.57
C THR A 388 -18.88 18.97 3.98
N TYR A 389 -18.54 17.70 3.71
CA TYR A 389 -19.44 16.56 3.99
C TYR A 389 -18.89 15.48 4.92
N LEU A 390 -17.67 15.65 5.45
CA LEU A 390 -17.12 14.77 6.49
C LEU A 390 -17.25 15.45 7.86
N SER A 391 -18.49 15.63 8.34
CA SER A 391 -18.74 15.56 9.79
C SER A 391 -18.78 14.08 10.19
N THR A 392 -17.75 13.32 9.83
CA THR A 392 -17.54 12.03 10.47
C THR A 392 -17.03 12.39 11.84
N VAL A 393 -17.77 11.98 12.86
CA VAL A 393 -17.36 12.02 14.27
C VAL A 393 -16.01 11.31 14.36
N THR A 394 -14.93 12.08 14.19
CA THR A 394 -13.58 11.68 14.55
C THR A 394 -13.55 11.81 16.07
N THR A 395 -14.03 10.78 16.75
CA THR A 395 -13.65 10.58 18.14
C THR A 395 -12.14 10.35 18.11
N ASN A 396 -11.38 11.44 18.32
CA ASN A 396 -9.94 11.40 18.49
C ASN A 396 -9.65 10.61 19.76
N ASN A 397 -9.64 9.28 19.65
CA ASN A 397 -9.12 8.37 20.66
C ASN A 397 -7.59 8.28 20.53
N THR A 398 -6.92 9.43 20.44
CA THR A 398 -5.48 9.53 20.62
C THR A 398 -5.22 9.55 22.11
N ALA A 399 -5.12 8.37 22.71
CA ALA A 399 -4.61 8.23 24.08
C ALA A 399 -3.08 8.15 24.02
N LEU A 400 -2.41 9.11 24.66
CA LEU A 400 -1.02 8.94 25.08
C LEU A 400 -0.99 7.78 26.08
N GLN A 401 -0.48 6.63 25.66
CA GLN A 401 -0.08 5.60 26.61
C GLN A 401 1.20 6.07 27.33
N PRO A 402 1.34 5.76 28.63
CA PRO A 402 2.46 6.23 29.45
C PRO A 402 3.83 5.83 28.91
#